data_AF-A0A7W0RTY6-F1
#
_entry.id   AF-A0A7W0RTY6-F1
#
_cell.length_a   1.000
_cell.length_b   1.000
_cell.length_c   1.000
_cell.angle_alpha   90.00
_cell.angle_beta   90.00
_cell.angle_gamma   90.00
#
_symmetry.space_group_name_H-M   'P 1'
#
loop_
_entity.id
_entity.type
_entity.pdbx_description
1 polymer ?
#
loop_
_entity_poly.entity_id
_entity_poly.type
_entity_poly.pdbx_seq_one_letter_code
_entity_poly.pdbx_strand_id
1 'polypeptide(L)' 'VFYQSAFCSLAHPDSRAFYDRKRHEGKRHHQAVIALARRRINVLWAMLQNRQAFLPNFKLAA' A
#
# COMPACT_ATOMS: atom_id res chain seq x y z
N VAL A 1 -1.98 -2.14 -14.86
CA VAL A 1 -2.73 -1.06 -14.16
C VAL A 1 -2.32 -0.92 -12.69
N PHE A 2 -2.52 -1.92 -11.82
CA PHE A 2 -2.21 -1.78 -10.38
C PHE A 2 -0.72 -1.57 -10.06
N TYR A 3 0.19 -2.12 -10.87
CA TYR A 3 1.62 -1.86 -10.73
C TYR A 3 1.96 -0.38 -10.90
N GLN A 4 1.48 0.25 -11.99
CA GLN A 4 1.70 1.66 -12.27
C GLN A 4 1.08 2.54 -11.18
N SER A 5 -0.14 2.23 -10.74
CA SER A 5 -0.78 2.93 -9.62
C SER A 5 0.04 2.82 -8.33
N ALA A 6 0.56 1.63 -8.01
CA ALA A 6 1.42 1.41 -6.84
C ALA A 6 2.74 2.19 -6.95
N PHE A 7 3.33 2.24 -8.13
CA PHE A 7 4.52 3.04 -8.40
C PHE A 7 4.26 4.53 -8.19
N CYS A 8 3.18 5.09 -8.74
CA CYS A 8 2.80 6.49 -8.50
C CYS A 8 2.55 6.77 -7.01
N SER A 9 2.00 5.82 -6.26
CA SER A 9 1.76 6.01 -4.82
C SER A 9 3.03 6.08 -3.96
N LEU A 10 4.22 5.83 -4.52
CA LEU A 10 5.48 6.03 -3.81
C LEU A 10 5.75 7.51 -3.44
N ALA A 11 5.00 8.46 -4.00
CA ALA A 11 5.00 9.85 -3.57
C ALA A 11 4.40 10.05 -2.16
N HIS A 12 3.59 9.10 -1.66
CA HIS A 12 2.98 9.19 -0.34
C HIS A 12 3.84 8.49 0.73
N PRO A 13 4.10 9.12 1.90
CA PRO A 13 5.03 8.60 2.91
C PRO A 13 4.69 7.18 3.42
N ASP A 14 3.42 6.86 3.69
CA ASP A 14 3.02 5.51 4.16
C ASP A 14 3.26 4.39 3.14
N SER A 15 3.13 4.72 1.85
CA SER A 15 3.37 3.77 0.77
C SER A 15 4.87 3.61 0.56
N ARG A 16 5.63 4.72 0.66
CA ARG A 16 7.09 4.74 0.58
C ARG A 16 7.73 3.95 1.72
N ALA A 17 7.32 4.18 2.97
CA ALA A 17 7.84 3.46 4.12
C ALA A 17 7.62 1.94 4.02
N PHE A 18 6.46 1.51 3.51
CA PHE A 18 6.22 0.09 3.27
C PHE A 18 7.10 -0.47 2.16
N TYR A 19 7.24 0.26 1.05
CA TYR A 19 8.11 -0.12 -0.06
C TYR A 19 9.58 -0.24 0.39
N ASP A 20 10.08 0.74 1.14
CA ASP A 20 11.45 0.76 1.64
C ASP A 20 11.69 -0.40 2.62
N ARG A 21 10.74 -0.69 3.52
CA ARG A 21 10.81 -1.90 4.36
C ARG A 21 10.93 -3.17 3.51
N LYS A 22 10.16 -3.30 2.41
CA LYS A 22 10.28 -4.44 1.50
C LYS A 22 11.62 -4.48 0.78
N ARG A 23 12.23 -3.34 0.47
CA ARG A 23 13.60 -3.26 -0.07
C ARG A 23 14.65 -3.70 0.96
N HIS A 24 14.50 -3.30 2.23
CA HIS A 24 15.35 -3.73 3.33
C HIS A 24 15.24 -5.24 3.62
N GLU A 25 14.06 -5.83 3.44
CA GLU A 25 13.86 -7.29 3.47
C GLU A 25 14.52 -8.04 2.29
N GLY A 26 15.30 -7.36 1.43
CA GLY A 26 16.00 -7.96 0.29
C GLY A 26 15.14 -8.18 -0.95
N LYS A 27 13.87 -7.75 -0.97
CA LYS A 27 13.00 -7.90 -2.15
C LYS A 27 13.45 -6.98 -3.27
N ARG A 28 13.51 -7.48 -4.50
CA ARG A 28 13.81 -6.67 -5.70
C ARG A 28 12.77 -5.57 -5.89
N HIS A 29 13.12 -4.48 -6.60
CA HIS A 29 12.22 -3.35 -6.87
C HIS A 29 10.82 -3.81 -7.34
N HIS A 30 10.75 -4.66 -8.36
CA HIS A 30 9.46 -5.15 -8.89
C HIS A 30 8.66 -5.92 -7.84
N GLN A 31 9.31 -6.74 -7.03
CA GLN A 31 8.66 -7.50 -5.96
C GLN A 31 8.11 -6.57 -4.87
N ALA A 32 8.84 -5.51 -4.52
CA ALA A 32 8.41 -4.52 -3.55
C ALA A 32 7.20 -3.70 -4.07
N VAL A 33 7.20 -3.29 -5.34
CA VAL A 33 6.06 -2.59 -5.94
C VAL A 33 4.83 -3.50 -6.05
N ILE A 34 5.00 -4.77 -6.42
CA ILE A 34 3.89 -5.75 -6.45
C ILE A 34 3.33 -5.99 -5.04
N ALA A 35 4.19 -6.10 -4.02
CA ALA A 35 3.76 -6.21 -2.63
C ALA A 35 2.97 -4.98 -2.17
N LEU A 36 3.40 -3.78 -2.57
CA LEU A 36 2.67 -2.54 -2.31
C LEU A 36 1.31 -2.52 -3.02
N ALA A 37 1.25 -2.93 -4.29
CA ALA A 37 -0.01 -3.03 -5.03
C ALA A 37 -1.01 -3.95 -4.33
N ARG A 38 -0.56 -5.13 -3.87
CA ARG A 38 -1.38 -6.07 -3.09
C ARG A 38 -1.90 -5.46 -1.79
N ARG A 39 -1.04 -4.77 -1.03
CA ARG A 39 -1.46 -4.06 0.18
C ARG A 39 -2.57 -3.04 -0.10
N ARG A 40 -2.44 -2.26 -1.18
CA ARG A 40 -3.44 -1.24 -1.55
C ARG A 40 -4.77 -1.86 -1.99
N ILE A 41 -4.71 -2.97 -2.73
CA ILE A 41 -5.92 -3.72 -3.11
C ILE A 41 -6.63 -4.24 -1.86
N ASN A 42 -5.91 -4.75 -0.85
CA ASN A 42 -6.53 -5.20 0.40
C ASN A 42 -7.25 -4.07 1.15
N VAL A 43 -6.71 -2.85 1.12
CA VAL A 43 -7.40 -1.68 1.71
C VAL A 43 -8.68 -1.36 0.94
N LEU A 44 -8.63 -1.32 -0.39
CA LEU A 44 -9.83 -1.08 -1.21
C LEU A 44 -10.88 -2.17 -0.99
N TRP A 45 -10.46 -3.43 -0.90
CA TRP A 45 -11.36 -4.54 -0.61
C TRP A 45 -12.02 -4.37 0.76
N ALA A 46 -11.27 -4.03 1.80
CA ALA A 46 -11.81 -3.78 3.13
C ALA A 46 -12.79 -2.59 3.16
N MET A 47 -12.49 -1.51 2.45
CA MET A 47 -13.39 -0.35 2.33
C MET A 47 -14.73 -0.74 1.68
N LEU A 48 -14.69 -1.51 0.58
CA LEU A 48 -15.88 -1.97 -0.11
C LEU A 48 -16.68 -2.95 0.75
N GLN A 49 -15.99 -3.88 1.42
CA GLN A 49 -16.61 -4.87 2.28
C GLN A 49 -17.34 -4.24 3.47
N ASN A 50 -16.71 -3.26 4.12
CA ASN A 50 -17.26 -2.58 5.30
C ASN A 50 -18.15 -1.39 4.94
N ARG A 51 -18.22 -1.01 3.65
CA ARG A 51 -18.84 0.24 3.16
C ARG A 51 -18.35 1.48 3.92
N GLN A 52 -17.07 1.49 4.26
CA GLN A 52 -16.43 2.58 5.01
C GLN A 52 -15.42 3.30 4.13
N ALA A 53 -15.41 4.63 4.25
CA ALA A 53 -14.42 5.46 3.58
C ALA A 53 -13.01 5.22 4.14
N PHE A 54 -12.00 5.54 3.33
CA PHE A 54 -10.61 5.46 3.78
C PHE A 54 -10.36 6.49 4.89
N LEU A 55 -9.81 6.02 6.02
CA LEU A 55 -9.37 6.88 7.11
C LEU A 55 -7.83 6.95 7.09
N PRO A 56 -7.24 8.10 6.73
CA PRO A 56 -5.80 8.30 6.90
C PRO A 56 -5.50 8.24 8.40
N ASN A 57 -4.70 7.24 8.81
CA ASN A 57 -4.39 6.88 10.21
C ASN A 57 -5.44 6.04 10.96
N PHE A 58 -6.04 5.04 10.31
CA PHE A 58 -6.91 4.06 11.00
C PHE A 58 -6.28 3.43 12.28
N LYS A 59 -4.95 3.38 12.37
CA LYS A 59 -4.22 2.87 13.55
C LYS A 59 -4.34 3.77 14.80
N LEU A 60 -4.68 5.05 14.63
CA LEU A 60 -4.90 5.98 15.74
C LEU A 60 -6.37 6.03 16.16
N ALA A 61 -7.28 5.48 15.36
CA ALA A 61 -8.71 5.49 15.59
C ALA A 61 -9.24 4.23 16.33
N ALA A 62 -8.37 3.27 16.62
CA ALA A 62 -8.64 2.03 17.36
C ALA A 62 -7.87 2.06 18.68
#